data_AF-A0A7L7KSY8-F1
#
_entry.id   AF-A0A7L7KSY8-F1
#
_cell.length_a   1.000
_cell.length_b   1.000
_cell.length_c   1.000
_cell.angle_alpha   90.00
_cell.angle_beta   90.00
_cell.angle_gamma   90.00
#
_symmetry.space_group_name_H-M   'P 1'
#
loop_
_entity.id
_entity.type
_entity.pdbx_description
1 polymer ?
#
loop_
_entity_poly.entity_id
_entity_poly.type
_entity_poly.pdbx_seq_one_letter_code
_entity_poly.pdbx_strand_id
1 'polypeptide(L)'
;MNPSEELMLLLELNGFDITKFKLKKQLEYEKTGNMELYKYKKFQDLIVSHYQYEPDDDIFHRNPLTYRSSWPAEATSIDQFFVKHPDLQREMTLQEFLLMDTFDPIHRESILYDILDGWVEEYREMSIRQMENLKEMISRFPKKNKKYKKASKIFFLFAVLMAVLGMMLMVSPDSLKSPFLGFITPFIEYYEELLIQYWWMALIANFGILLFVLFAVSNNFFSRYMRDIRSEKSKHAIKTFDKWDQDMKDARLKQAGYLEDYVERVIKKPQKSVLELSKLEEPEIWLQRLKDYVQMIERKYDIMTKYYKTFRRALRWMYVFAVLAYVAFIGLGILMQMGWLSV
;
A
#
# COMPACT_ATOMS: atom_id res chain seq x y z
N MET A 1 -17.67 25.44 19.19
CA MET A 1 -16.80 24.77 18.21
C MET A 1 -17.39 23.40 17.98
N ASN A 2 -17.47 22.92 16.73
CA ASN A 2 -17.95 21.55 16.52
C ASN A 2 -16.92 20.56 17.12
N PRO A 3 -17.34 19.40 17.67
CA PRO A 3 -16.42 18.39 18.19
C PRO A 3 -15.35 17.96 17.17
N SER A 4 -15.70 18.05 15.89
CA SER A 4 -14.82 17.82 14.74
C SER A 4 -13.69 18.84 14.62
N GLU A 5 -13.97 20.11 14.88
CA GLU A 5 -13.01 21.21 14.85
C GLU A 5 -12.11 21.17 16.08
N GLU A 6 -12.66 20.81 17.24
CA GLU A 6 -11.93 20.69 18.51
C GLU A 6 -10.89 19.57 18.47
N LEU A 7 -11.24 18.40 17.95
CA LEU A 7 -10.28 17.31 17.76
C LEU A 7 -9.21 17.64 16.72
N MET A 8 -9.59 18.27 15.60
CA MET A 8 -8.61 18.70 14.59
C MET A 8 -7.62 19.69 15.19
N LEU A 9 -8.12 20.65 15.96
CA LEU A 9 -7.31 21.65 16.65
C LEU A 9 -6.41 20.98 17.70
N LEU A 10 -6.91 20.02 18.47
CA LEU A 10 -6.12 19.26 19.44
C LEU A 10 -5.02 18.42 18.76
N LEU A 11 -5.30 17.78 17.64
CA LEU A 11 -4.30 17.02 16.87
C LEU A 11 -3.23 17.96 16.29
N GLU A 12 -3.63 19.12 15.79
CA GLU A 12 -2.72 20.14 15.27
C GLU A 12 -1.83 20.72 16.37
N LEU A 13 -2.42 21.07 17.51
CA LEU A 13 -1.74 21.60 18.69
C LEU A 13 -0.76 20.59 19.30
N ASN A 14 -1.05 19.29 19.20
CA ASN A 14 -0.14 18.21 19.63
C ASN A 14 0.89 17.80 18.56
N GLY A 15 0.97 18.52 17.43
CA GLY A 15 1.97 18.28 16.40
C GLY A 15 1.73 17.01 15.56
N PHE A 16 0.53 16.43 15.62
CA PHE A 16 0.14 15.37 14.72
C PHE A 16 -0.20 15.94 13.34
N ASP A 17 0.34 15.33 12.29
CA ASP A 17 -0.04 15.66 10.93
C ASP A 17 -1.50 15.23 10.71
N ILE A 18 -2.42 16.20 10.80
CA ILE A 18 -3.86 15.99 10.65
C ILE A 18 -4.16 15.22 9.36
N THR A 19 -3.44 15.49 8.27
CA THR A 19 -3.67 14.80 7.00
C THR A 19 -3.34 13.31 7.09
N LYS A 20 -2.30 12.96 7.84
CA LYS A 20 -1.87 11.59 8.06
C LYS A 20 -2.82 10.82 8.99
N PHE A 21 -3.28 11.46 10.06
CA PHE A 21 -4.25 10.88 10.99
C PHE A 21 -5.59 10.58 10.30
N LYS A 22 -6.07 11.53 9.47
CA LYS A 22 -7.29 11.37 8.66
C LYS A 22 -7.23 10.12 7.76
N LEU A 23 -6.07 9.85 7.15
CA LEU A 23 -5.89 8.73 6.24
C LEU A 23 -5.89 7.37 6.95
N LYS A 24 -5.18 7.25 8.07
CA LYS A 24 -5.15 6.00 8.86
C LYS A 24 -6.52 5.62 9.39
N LYS A 25 -7.24 6.62 9.91
CA LYS A 25 -8.56 6.41 10.47
C LYS A 25 -9.56 5.99 9.40
N GLN A 26 -9.53 6.62 8.21
CA GLN A 26 -10.36 6.16 7.10
C GLN A 26 -10.06 4.71 6.71
N LEU A 27 -8.78 4.31 6.58
CA LEU A 27 -8.43 2.92 6.26
C LEU A 27 -8.92 1.90 7.30
N GLU A 28 -8.95 2.27 8.57
CA GLU A 28 -9.53 1.42 9.63
C GLU A 28 -11.04 1.22 9.44
N TYR A 29 -11.76 2.24 8.99
CA TYR A 29 -13.20 2.15 8.71
C TYR A 29 -13.56 1.37 7.46
N GLU A 30 -12.77 1.54 6.40
CA GLU A 30 -12.98 0.82 5.15
C GLU A 30 -12.93 -0.71 5.39
N LYS A 31 -12.23 -1.16 6.44
CA LYS A 31 -12.20 -2.58 6.84
C LYS A 31 -13.50 -3.09 7.44
N THR A 32 -14.27 -2.27 8.13
CA THR A 32 -15.47 -2.75 8.86
C THR A 32 -16.75 -2.67 8.03
N GLY A 33 -16.78 -1.82 6.99
CA GLY A 33 -17.83 -1.86 5.95
C GLY A 33 -19.21 -1.35 6.37
N ASN A 34 -19.31 -0.47 7.38
CA ASN A 34 -20.60 0.10 7.81
C ASN A 34 -21.23 0.94 6.68
N MET A 35 -22.34 0.49 6.11
CA MET A 35 -22.95 1.09 4.92
C MET A 35 -23.65 2.42 5.16
N GLU A 36 -24.37 2.57 6.27
CA GLU A 36 -25.13 3.79 6.60
C GLU A 36 -24.22 5.02 6.65
N LEU A 37 -23.03 4.83 7.22
CA LEU A 37 -21.99 5.84 7.31
C LEU A 37 -21.60 6.41 5.94
N TYR A 38 -21.40 5.55 4.94
CA TYR A 38 -21.00 5.98 3.60
C TYR A 38 -22.16 6.61 2.84
N LYS A 39 -23.41 6.17 3.07
CA LYS A 39 -24.59 6.71 2.40
C LYS A 39 -24.88 8.18 2.73
N TYR A 40 -24.35 8.73 3.82
CA TYR A 40 -24.66 10.11 4.23
C TYR A 40 -23.45 11.01 4.51
N LYS A 41 -22.23 10.47 4.63
CA LYS A 41 -21.07 11.25 5.10
C LYS A 41 -19.99 11.41 4.02
N LYS A 42 -19.46 12.63 3.87
CA LYS A 42 -18.27 12.89 3.03
C LYS A 42 -17.01 12.43 3.76
N PHE A 43 -15.90 12.26 3.03
CA PHE A 43 -14.60 11.87 3.61
C PHE A 43 -14.23 12.66 4.89
N GLN A 44 -14.51 13.97 4.93
CA GLN A 44 -14.23 14.81 6.08
C GLN A 44 -15.11 14.49 7.32
N ASP A 45 -16.33 13.99 7.11
CA ASP A 45 -17.33 13.72 8.13
C ASP A 45 -17.18 12.30 8.73
N LEU A 46 -16.57 11.38 7.98
CA LEU A 46 -16.31 9.99 8.39
C LEU A 46 -15.29 9.90 9.54
N ILE A 47 -14.34 10.84 9.64
CA ILE A 47 -13.31 10.88 10.68
C ILE A 47 -13.90 11.09 12.08
N VAL A 48 -14.98 11.84 12.18
CA VAL A 48 -15.62 12.26 13.45
C VAL A 48 -16.54 11.17 13.97
N SER A 49 -17.15 10.40 13.06
CA SER A 49 -18.10 9.34 13.41
C SER A 49 -17.49 8.15 14.16
N HIS A 50 -16.18 8.13 14.39
CA HIS A 50 -15.43 6.96 14.87
C HIS A 50 -15.64 6.74 16.35
N TYR A 51 -15.90 7.84 17.03
CA TYR A 51 -16.20 7.90 18.45
C TYR A 51 -17.65 7.48 18.75
N GLN A 52 -18.46 7.21 17.72
CA GLN A 52 -19.85 6.77 17.82
C GLN A 52 -20.05 5.41 17.12
N TYR A 53 -18.96 4.69 16.84
CA TYR A 53 -19.03 3.39 16.18
C TYR A 53 -19.41 2.30 17.19
N GLU A 54 -20.55 1.65 16.95
CA GLU A 54 -20.91 0.39 17.60
C GLU A 54 -20.64 -0.77 16.62
N PRO A 55 -19.91 -1.81 17.04
CA PRO A 55 -19.77 -3.03 16.26
C PRO A 55 -21.13 -3.73 16.22
N ASP A 56 -21.66 -3.90 15.02
CA ASP A 56 -22.90 -4.65 14.82
C ASP A 56 -22.55 -6.11 14.54
N ASP A 57 -22.65 -6.98 15.54
CA ASP A 57 -22.29 -8.40 15.41
C ASP A 57 -23.31 -9.20 14.57
N ASP A 58 -24.42 -8.57 14.18
CA ASP A 58 -25.47 -9.20 13.40
C ASP A 58 -25.17 -9.12 11.89
N ILE A 59 -24.85 -10.29 11.31
CA ILE A 59 -24.53 -10.43 9.90
C ILE A 59 -25.79 -10.58 9.05
N PHE A 60 -26.85 -11.20 9.58
CA PHE A 60 -28.05 -11.56 8.82
C PHE A 60 -28.99 -10.38 8.56
N HIS A 61 -28.82 -9.28 9.30
CA HIS A 61 -29.51 -8.02 9.07
C HIS A 61 -28.75 -7.06 8.14
N ARG A 62 -27.58 -7.47 7.65
CA ARG A 62 -26.80 -6.67 6.69
C ARG A 62 -27.26 -6.94 5.27
N ASN A 63 -26.87 -6.06 4.37
CA ASN A 63 -27.06 -6.31 2.95
C ASN A 63 -26.15 -7.47 2.48
N PRO A 64 -26.73 -8.54 1.92
CA PRO A 64 -25.98 -9.75 1.55
C PRO A 64 -24.94 -9.51 0.46
N LEU A 65 -25.07 -8.42 -0.32
CA LEU A 65 -24.10 -8.05 -1.36
C LEU A 65 -22.75 -7.57 -0.79
N THR A 66 -22.68 -7.33 0.53
CA THR A 66 -21.45 -7.01 1.26
C THR A 66 -20.70 -8.25 1.78
N TYR A 67 -21.17 -9.44 1.43
CA TYR A 67 -20.58 -10.71 1.85
C TYR A 67 -19.08 -10.75 1.59
N ARG A 68 -18.36 -11.38 2.54
CA ARG A 68 -16.92 -11.66 2.45
C ARG A 68 -16.69 -13.10 2.83
N SER A 69 -15.75 -13.74 2.15
CA SER A 69 -15.25 -15.08 2.48
C SER A 69 -14.71 -15.22 3.91
N SER A 70 -14.45 -14.11 4.62
CA SER A 70 -14.05 -14.09 6.03
C SER A 70 -15.22 -14.13 7.02
N TRP A 71 -16.48 -14.07 6.55
CA TRP A 71 -17.66 -14.23 7.41
C TRP A 71 -17.77 -15.67 7.94
N PRO A 72 -18.49 -15.90 9.05
CA PRO A 72 -18.75 -17.24 9.56
C PRO A 72 -19.39 -18.14 8.50
N ALA A 73 -19.01 -19.43 8.50
CA ALA A 73 -19.49 -20.43 7.53
C ALA A 73 -21.01 -20.68 7.57
N GLU A 74 -21.71 -20.12 8.56
CA GLU A 74 -23.16 -20.20 8.74
C GLU A 74 -23.91 -19.35 7.70
N ALA A 75 -23.29 -18.30 7.14
CA ALA A 75 -23.85 -17.48 6.06
C ALA A 75 -23.46 -18.07 4.69
N THR A 76 -24.39 -18.79 4.07
CA THR A 76 -24.19 -19.51 2.80
C THR A 76 -25.07 -18.99 1.68
N SER A 77 -26.25 -18.45 2.01
CA SER A 77 -27.25 -18.03 1.02
C SER A 77 -27.94 -16.72 1.41
N ILE A 78 -28.41 -15.98 0.39
CA ILE A 78 -29.25 -14.79 0.57
C ILE A 78 -30.58 -15.11 1.28
N ASP A 79 -31.03 -16.37 1.20
CA ASP A 79 -32.27 -16.85 1.78
C ASP A 79 -32.30 -16.69 3.31
N GLN A 80 -31.11 -16.68 3.94
CA GLN A 80 -30.93 -16.59 5.39
C GLN A 80 -31.03 -15.15 5.93
N PHE A 81 -31.04 -14.14 5.05
CA PHE A 81 -31.01 -12.73 5.45
C PHE A 81 -32.40 -12.22 5.78
N PHE A 82 -32.47 -11.32 6.77
CA PHE A 82 -33.71 -10.68 7.18
C PHE A 82 -34.12 -9.59 6.19
N VAL A 83 -35.42 -9.53 5.91
CA VAL A 83 -36.04 -8.55 5.02
C VAL A 83 -37.12 -7.78 5.75
N LYS A 84 -37.20 -6.48 5.45
CA LYS A 84 -38.29 -5.60 5.84
C LYS A 84 -38.94 -5.06 4.58
N HIS A 85 -40.26 -5.21 4.48
CA HIS A 85 -41.05 -4.65 3.39
C HIS A 85 -42.38 -4.16 3.94
N PRO A 86 -42.97 -3.05 3.43
CA PRO A 86 -44.26 -2.53 3.93
C PRO A 86 -45.40 -3.55 3.91
N ASP A 87 -45.38 -4.47 2.94
CA ASP A 87 -46.39 -5.53 2.82
C ASP A 87 -46.15 -6.74 3.75
N LEU A 88 -45.02 -6.76 4.48
CA LEU A 88 -44.69 -7.79 5.45
C LEU A 88 -45.05 -7.30 6.86
N GLN A 89 -45.88 -8.08 7.56
CA GLN A 89 -46.37 -7.74 8.91
C GLN A 89 -45.27 -7.77 9.99
N ARG A 90 -44.18 -8.48 9.73
CA ARG A 90 -43.02 -8.60 10.62
C ARG A 90 -41.76 -8.78 9.81
N GLU A 91 -40.63 -8.47 10.43
CA GLU A 91 -39.31 -8.87 9.95
C GLU A 91 -39.23 -10.41 9.92
N MET A 92 -38.75 -10.94 8.80
CA MET A 92 -38.62 -12.37 8.55
C MET A 92 -37.45 -12.61 7.60
N THR A 93 -36.98 -13.85 7.52
CA THR A 93 -35.95 -14.18 6.52
C THR A 93 -36.53 -14.22 5.12
N LEU A 94 -35.68 -14.04 4.11
CA LEU A 94 -36.11 -14.19 2.72
C LEU A 94 -36.70 -15.60 2.49
N GLN A 95 -36.11 -16.65 3.08
CA GLN A 95 -36.65 -18.01 3.03
C GLN A 95 -38.07 -18.12 3.60
N GLU A 96 -38.32 -17.52 4.77
CA GLU A 96 -39.65 -17.51 5.38
C GLU A 96 -40.67 -16.81 4.49
N PHE A 97 -40.30 -15.68 3.89
CA PHE A 97 -41.13 -14.97 2.92
C PHE A 97 -41.46 -15.83 1.69
N LEU A 98 -40.48 -16.53 1.13
CA LEU A 98 -40.68 -17.38 -0.05
C LEU A 98 -41.64 -18.53 0.17
N LEU A 99 -41.75 -19.01 1.41
CA LEU A 99 -42.61 -20.12 1.81
C LEU A 99 -44.02 -19.67 2.22
N MET A 100 -44.31 -18.37 2.24
CA MET A 100 -45.67 -17.89 2.58
C MET A 100 -46.66 -18.17 1.44
N ASP A 101 -47.85 -18.66 1.79
CA ASP A 101 -48.94 -18.90 0.84
C ASP A 101 -49.84 -17.66 0.66
N THR A 102 -49.54 -16.55 1.34
CA THR A 102 -50.39 -15.36 1.41
C THR A 102 -50.38 -14.50 0.15
N PHE A 103 -49.31 -14.57 -0.65
CA PHE A 103 -49.14 -13.77 -1.87
C PHE A 103 -49.24 -14.65 -3.12
N ASP A 104 -49.99 -14.18 -4.11
CA ASP A 104 -49.98 -14.76 -5.46
C ASP A 104 -48.61 -14.55 -6.13
N PRO A 105 -48.28 -15.33 -7.18
CA PRO A 105 -46.97 -15.29 -7.79
C PRO A 105 -46.54 -13.91 -8.30
N ILE A 106 -47.49 -13.11 -8.82
CA ILE A 106 -47.21 -11.79 -9.39
C ILE A 106 -46.86 -10.78 -8.29
N HIS A 107 -47.63 -10.74 -7.19
CA HIS A 107 -47.29 -9.85 -6.08
C HIS A 107 -45.99 -10.28 -5.38
N ARG A 108 -45.72 -11.59 -5.28
CA ARG A 108 -44.47 -12.10 -4.73
C ARG A 108 -43.26 -11.67 -5.57
N GLU A 109 -43.38 -11.77 -6.89
CA GLU A 109 -42.37 -11.28 -7.82
C GLU A 109 -42.11 -9.78 -7.62
N SER A 110 -43.17 -8.97 -7.50
CA SER A 110 -43.03 -7.52 -7.24
C SER A 110 -42.28 -7.24 -5.93
N ILE A 111 -42.69 -7.88 -4.83
CA ILE A 111 -42.05 -7.69 -3.51
C ILE A 111 -40.58 -8.14 -3.56
N LEU A 112 -40.26 -9.21 -4.29
CA LEU A 112 -38.88 -9.67 -4.47
C LEU A 112 -38.04 -8.64 -5.21
N TYR A 113 -38.54 -8.09 -6.32
CA TYR A 113 -37.83 -7.02 -7.02
C TYR A 113 -37.63 -5.80 -6.12
N ASP A 114 -38.65 -5.37 -5.38
CA ASP A 114 -38.53 -4.21 -4.48
C ASP A 114 -37.44 -4.42 -3.41
N ILE A 115 -37.35 -5.62 -2.82
CA ILE A 115 -36.30 -5.97 -1.84
C ILE A 115 -34.92 -6.01 -2.52
N LEU A 116 -34.79 -6.75 -3.62
CA LEU A 116 -33.49 -6.97 -4.27
C LEU A 116 -32.96 -5.69 -4.91
N ASP A 117 -33.80 -4.90 -5.56
CA ASP A 117 -33.44 -3.58 -6.09
C ASP A 117 -33.02 -2.64 -4.96
N GLY A 118 -33.72 -2.69 -3.82
CA GLY A 118 -33.30 -1.98 -2.61
C GLY A 118 -31.88 -2.33 -2.17
N TRP A 119 -31.55 -3.62 -2.11
CA TRP A 119 -30.19 -4.09 -1.79
C TRP A 119 -29.16 -3.65 -2.84
N VAL A 120 -29.48 -3.78 -4.13
CA VAL A 120 -28.58 -3.39 -5.23
C VAL A 120 -28.30 -1.90 -5.18
N GLU A 121 -29.33 -1.06 -5.03
CA GLU A 121 -29.19 0.39 -4.99
C GLU A 121 -28.38 0.85 -3.77
N GLU A 122 -28.69 0.31 -2.60
CA GLU A 122 -27.95 0.62 -1.38
C GLU A 122 -26.46 0.23 -1.50
N TYR A 123 -26.18 -0.98 -1.96
CA TYR A 123 -24.81 -1.45 -2.16
C TYR A 123 -24.09 -0.60 -3.20
N ARG A 124 -24.76 -0.27 -4.31
CA ARG A 124 -24.20 0.53 -5.40
C ARG A 124 -23.80 1.93 -4.94
N GLU A 125 -24.67 2.61 -4.20
CA GLU A 125 -24.39 3.95 -3.65
C GLU A 125 -23.23 3.91 -2.66
N MET A 126 -23.27 2.95 -1.72
CA MET A 126 -22.23 2.78 -0.71
C MET A 126 -20.87 2.49 -1.36
N SER A 127 -20.84 1.57 -2.32
CA SER A 127 -19.59 1.14 -2.97
C SER A 127 -18.96 2.27 -3.78
N ILE A 128 -19.77 3.05 -4.53
CA ILE A 128 -19.28 4.22 -5.28
C ILE A 128 -18.65 5.22 -4.33
N ARG A 129 -19.32 5.53 -3.22
CA ARG A 129 -18.80 6.50 -2.25
C ARG A 129 -17.52 6.01 -1.58
N GLN A 130 -17.42 4.71 -1.24
CA GLN A 130 -16.17 4.14 -0.75
C GLN A 130 -15.04 4.31 -1.77
N MET A 131 -15.28 4.00 -3.04
CA MET A 131 -14.28 4.18 -4.10
C MET A 131 -13.85 5.64 -4.27
N GLU A 132 -14.80 6.58 -4.26
CA GLU A 132 -14.53 8.01 -4.34
C GLU A 132 -13.69 8.49 -3.16
N ASN A 133 -14.04 8.06 -1.95
CA ASN A 133 -13.27 8.36 -0.74
C ASN A 133 -11.84 7.80 -0.83
N LEU A 134 -11.67 6.53 -1.25
CA LEU A 134 -10.37 5.89 -1.46
C LEU A 134 -9.52 6.63 -2.52
N LYS A 135 -10.15 7.10 -3.60
CA LYS A 135 -9.50 7.92 -4.64
C LYS A 135 -9.07 9.28 -4.07
N GLU A 136 -9.93 9.91 -3.28
CA GLU A 136 -9.66 11.18 -2.64
C GLU A 136 -8.51 11.07 -1.63
N MET A 137 -8.42 9.97 -0.87
CA MET A 137 -7.30 9.68 0.04
C MET A 137 -5.95 9.75 -0.68
N ILE A 138 -5.86 9.12 -1.85
CA ILE A 138 -4.62 9.14 -2.63
C ILE A 138 -4.29 10.55 -3.11
N SER A 139 -5.31 11.30 -3.53
CA SER A 139 -5.15 12.68 -3.95
C SER A 139 -4.56 13.56 -2.84
N ARG A 140 -5.01 13.34 -1.59
CA ARG A 140 -4.63 14.09 -0.39
C ARG A 140 -3.21 13.83 0.12
N PHE A 141 -2.56 12.73 -0.28
CA PHE A 141 -1.12 12.57 0.02
C PHE A 141 -0.31 13.77 -0.51
N PRO A 142 0.84 14.13 0.09
CA PRO A 142 1.64 15.24 -0.41
C PRO A 142 2.25 14.94 -1.81
N LYS A 143 1.90 15.74 -2.83
CA LYS A 143 2.36 15.61 -4.24
C LYS A 143 3.88 15.79 -4.41
N LYS A 144 4.46 16.75 -3.69
CA LYS A 144 5.89 17.09 -3.71
C LYS A 144 6.23 17.64 -2.34
N ASN A 145 6.81 16.82 -1.47
CA ASN A 145 7.37 17.39 -0.25
C ASN A 145 8.82 17.84 -0.55
N LYS A 146 9.07 19.16 -0.55
CA LYS A 146 10.43 19.73 -0.65
C LYS A 146 11.38 19.18 0.43
N LYS A 147 10.82 18.64 1.52
CA LYS A 147 11.50 17.94 2.61
C LYS A 147 12.34 16.74 2.13
N TYR A 148 11.89 16.02 1.10
CA TYR A 148 12.55 14.79 0.64
C TYR A 148 13.45 15.06 -0.57
N LYS A 149 14.73 15.33 -0.31
CA LYS A 149 15.75 15.45 -1.36
C LYS A 149 16.16 14.06 -1.85
N LYS A 150 16.24 13.89 -3.17
CA LYS A 150 16.78 12.68 -3.80
C LYS A 150 18.22 12.44 -3.34
N ALA A 151 18.63 11.19 -3.38
CA ALA A 151 20.02 10.83 -3.17
C ALA A 151 20.89 11.38 -4.31
N SER A 152 22.14 11.73 -4.04
CA SER A 152 22.99 12.40 -5.02
C SER A 152 23.46 11.41 -6.08
N LYS A 153 23.31 11.76 -7.36
CA LYS A 153 23.87 10.96 -8.47
C LYS A 153 25.39 11.00 -8.48
N ILE A 154 25.98 12.12 -8.08
CA ILE A 154 27.42 12.31 -8.05
C ILE A 154 28.05 11.37 -7.02
N PHE A 155 27.51 11.34 -5.78
CA PHE A 155 28.03 10.42 -4.75
C PHE A 155 27.83 8.95 -5.11
N PHE A 156 26.74 8.62 -5.80
CA PHE A 156 26.53 7.26 -6.33
C PHE A 156 27.63 6.88 -7.34
N LEU A 157 27.85 7.72 -8.35
CA LEU A 157 28.86 7.47 -9.38
C LEU A 157 30.26 7.40 -8.78
N PHE A 158 30.57 8.31 -7.84
CA PHE A 158 31.83 8.29 -7.11
C PHE A 158 32.02 6.97 -6.34
N ALA A 159 31.01 6.52 -5.60
CA ALA A 159 31.10 5.26 -4.85
C ALA A 159 31.31 4.05 -5.77
N VAL A 160 30.59 3.99 -6.89
CA VAL A 160 30.78 2.93 -7.90
C VAL A 160 32.20 2.96 -8.46
N LEU A 161 32.70 4.14 -8.83
CA LEU A 161 34.04 4.31 -9.36
C LEU A 161 35.12 3.89 -8.36
N MET A 162 35.01 4.34 -7.10
CA MET A 162 35.96 3.96 -6.04
C MET A 162 35.92 2.46 -5.74
N ALA A 163 34.75 1.85 -5.71
CA ALA A 163 34.63 0.40 -5.54
C ALA A 163 35.27 -0.37 -6.70
N VAL A 164 35.03 0.05 -7.94
CA VAL A 164 35.62 -0.59 -9.13
C VAL A 164 37.14 -0.46 -9.14
N LEU A 165 37.69 0.72 -8.86
CA LEU A 165 39.13 0.93 -8.78
C LEU A 165 39.77 0.07 -7.68
N GLY A 166 39.15 0.01 -6.49
CA GLY A 166 39.62 -0.85 -5.40
C GLY A 166 39.56 -2.34 -5.76
N MET A 167 38.47 -2.80 -6.40
CA MET A 167 38.36 -4.18 -6.84
C MET A 167 39.41 -4.53 -7.91
N MET A 168 39.65 -3.63 -8.87
CA MET A 168 40.70 -3.82 -9.87
C MET A 168 42.08 -3.91 -9.23
N LEU A 169 42.38 -3.07 -8.24
CA LEU A 169 43.65 -3.12 -7.52
C LEU A 169 43.84 -4.45 -6.76
N MET A 170 42.76 -5.11 -6.36
CA MET A 170 42.82 -6.37 -5.58
C MET A 170 42.84 -7.62 -6.46
N VAL A 171 42.12 -7.61 -7.59
CA VAL A 171 41.88 -8.81 -8.42
C VAL A 171 42.65 -8.78 -9.73
N SER A 172 42.84 -7.60 -10.31
CA SER A 172 43.46 -7.43 -11.62
C SER A 172 44.27 -6.12 -11.70
N PRO A 173 45.37 -6.00 -10.92
CA PRO A 173 46.15 -4.76 -10.82
C PRO A 173 46.64 -4.27 -12.18
N ASP A 174 46.99 -5.20 -13.08
CA ASP A 174 47.45 -4.92 -14.44
C ASP A 174 46.41 -4.15 -15.27
N SER A 175 45.12 -4.27 -14.97
CA SER A 175 44.07 -3.49 -15.64
C SER A 175 44.16 -1.99 -15.33
N LEU A 176 44.83 -1.63 -14.22
CA LEU A 176 45.10 -0.24 -13.84
C LEU A 176 46.42 0.28 -14.42
N LYS A 177 47.33 -0.63 -14.84
CA LYS A 177 48.65 -0.32 -15.42
C LYS A 177 48.48 0.04 -16.91
N SER A 178 47.95 1.23 -17.19
CA SER A 178 47.75 1.72 -18.56
C SER A 178 48.96 2.47 -19.10
N PRO A 179 49.38 2.26 -20.38
CA PRO A 179 50.41 3.06 -21.03
C PRO A 179 50.11 4.57 -21.04
N PHE A 180 48.82 4.94 -21.04
CA PHE A 180 48.37 6.34 -21.00
C PHE A 180 48.44 6.97 -19.60
N LEU A 181 48.51 6.16 -18.55
CA LEU A 181 48.59 6.59 -17.14
C LEU A 181 49.85 6.01 -16.47
N GLY A 182 50.96 5.92 -17.20
CA GLY A 182 52.19 5.26 -16.73
C GLY A 182 52.80 5.84 -15.45
N PHE A 183 52.45 7.08 -15.08
CA PHE A 183 52.87 7.68 -13.81
C PHE A 183 52.21 7.04 -12.57
N ILE A 184 51.10 6.32 -12.75
CA ILE A 184 50.38 5.62 -11.66
C ILE A 184 50.93 4.20 -11.47
N THR A 185 51.58 3.62 -12.48
CA THR A 185 52.10 2.24 -12.44
C THR A 185 52.97 1.93 -11.22
N PRO A 186 53.97 2.77 -10.84
CA PRO A 186 54.79 2.50 -9.65
C PRO A 186 53.96 2.48 -8.35
N PHE A 187 52.89 3.28 -8.30
CA PHE A 187 51.98 3.30 -7.16
C PHE A 187 51.14 2.02 -7.10
N ILE A 188 50.67 1.52 -8.25
CA ILE A 188 49.89 0.26 -8.32
C ILE A 188 50.75 -0.92 -7.89
N GLU A 189 51.97 -1.04 -8.42
CA GLU A 189 52.91 -2.12 -8.07
C GLU A 189 53.23 -2.12 -6.58
N TYR A 190 53.50 -0.93 -6.01
CA TYR A 190 53.76 -0.81 -4.58
C TYR A 190 52.56 -1.23 -3.71
N TYR A 191 51.34 -0.84 -4.09
CA TYR A 191 50.14 -1.25 -3.34
C TYR A 191 49.81 -2.72 -3.52
N GLU A 192 50.06 -3.29 -4.70
CA GLU A 192 49.93 -4.71 -4.98
C GLU A 192 50.83 -5.52 -4.05
N GLU A 193 52.10 -5.12 -3.89
CA GLU A 193 53.04 -5.72 -2.94
C GLU A 193 52.56 -5.59 -1.49
N LEU A 194 52.12 -4.39 -1.07
CA LEU A 194 51.59 -4.18 0.29
C LEU A 194 50.37 -5.05 0.60
N LEU A 195 49.48 -5.24 -0.37
CA LEU A 195 48.29 -6.07 -0.23
C LEU A 195 48.63 -7.56 -0.06
N ILE A 196 49.70 -8.03 -0.71
CA ILE A 196 50.21 -9.39 -0.57
C ILE A 196 50.94 -9.56 0.77
N GLN A 197 51.75 -8.59 1.15
CA GLN A 197 52.61 -8.66 2.33
C GLN A 197 51.83 -8.50 3.65
N TYR A 198 50.82 -7.61 3.69
CA TYR A 198 50.11 -7.26 4.91
C TYR A 198 48.61 -7.56 4.82
N TRP A 199 48.18 -8.65 5.47
CA TRP A 199 46.78 -9.09 5.48
C TRP A 199 45.79 -8.00 5.97
N TRP A 200 46.21 -7.14 6.89
CA TRP A 200 45.38 -6.07 7.44
C TRP A 200 45.16 -4.93 6.44
N MET A 201 46.10 -4.67 5.52
CA MET A 201 45.91 -3.72 4.41
C MET A 201 44.83 -4.22 3.46
N ALA A 202 44.87 -5.52 3.11
CA ALA A 202 43.83 -6.16 2.31
C ALA A 202 42.45 -6.12 3.01
N LEU A 203 42.41 -6.25 4.34
CA LEU A 203 41.17 -6.12 5.11
C LEU A 203 40.58 -4.71 5.01
N ILE A 204 41.40 -3.66 5.23
CA ILE A 204 40.94 -2.27 5.15
C ILE A 204 40.44 -1.95 3.73
N ALA A 205 41.16 -2.39 2.70
CA ALA A 205 40.77 -2.22 1.30
C ALA A 205 39.42 -2.89 1.01
N ASN A 206 39.27 -4.17 1.35
CA ASN A 206 38.04 -4.93 1.15
C ASN A 206 36.85 -4.33 1.93
N PHE A 207 37.09 -3.87 3.16
CA PHE A 207 36.07 -3.20 3.95
C PHE A 207 35.62 -1.88 3.30
N GLY A 208 36.56 -1.07 2.80
CA GLY A 208 36.26 0.15 2.06
C GLY A 208 35.44 -0.11 0.79
N ILE A 209 35.83 -1.12 -0.01
CA ILE A 209 35.11 -1.56 -1.20
C ILE A 209 33.68 -1.98 -0.83
N LEU A 210 33.52 -2.84 0.19
CA LEU A 210 32.22 -3.31 0.65
C LEU A 210 31.30 -2.14 1.04
N LEU A 211 31.82 -1.17 1.80
CA LEU A 211 31.06 0.01 2.21
C LEU A 211 30.64 0.87 1.02
N PHE A 212 31.49 1.05 0.01
CA PHE A 212 31.12 1.77 -1.21
C PHE A 212 30.05 1.04 -2.03
N VAL A 213 30.14 -0.28 -2.15
CA VAL A 213 29.10 -1.10 -2.82
C VAL A 213 27.78 -1.01 -2.06
N LEU A 214 27.79 -1.22 -0.74
CA LEU A 214 26.59 -1.11 0.11
C LEU A 214 25.97 0.29 0.04
N PHE A 215 26.79 1.34 0.02
CA PHE A 215 26.33 2.70 -0.17
C PHE A 215 25.66 2.87 -1.53
N ALA A 216 26.28 2.40 -2.62
CA ALA A 216 25.75 2.53 -3.97
C ALA A 216 24.39 1.82 -4.13
N VAL A 217 24.30 0.58 -3.64
CA VAL A 217 23.07 -0.22 -3.63
C VAL A 217 21.97 0.49 -2.82
N SER A 218 22.29 0.91 -1.58
CA SER A 218 21.35 1.58 -0.69
C SER A 218 20.87 2.93 -1.25
N ASN A 219 21.78 3.70 -1.86
CA ASN A 219 21.49 5.00 -2.46
C ASN A 219 20.57 4.85 -3.69
N ASN A 220 20.79 3.82 -4.53
CA ASN A 220 19.94 3.50 -5.67
C ASN A 220 18.55 3.00 -5.20
N PHE A 221 18.51 2.04 -4.28
CA PHE A 221 17.28 1.52 -3.70
C PHE A 221 16.39 2.64 -3.16
N PHE A 222 16.94 3.53 -2.33
CA PHE A 222 16.19 4.65 -1.77
C PHE A 222 15.72 5.65 -2.82
N SER A 223 16.53 5.88 -3.85
CA SER A 223 16.17 6.76 -4.97
C SER A 223 15.01 6.19 -5.78
N ARG A 224 15.00 4.87 -6.02
CA ARG A 224 13.90 4.14 -6.65
C ARG A 224 12.65 4.17 -5.77
N TYR A 225 12.78 3.80 -4.50
CA TYR A 225 11.67 3.84 -3.53
C TYR A 225 10.99 5.22 -3.44
N MET A 226 11.77 6.31 -3.38
CA MET A 226 11.24 7.67 -3.43
C MET A 226 10.58 8.03 -4.76
N ARG A 227 11.09 7.50 -5.88
CA ARG A 227 10.49 7.70 -7.21
C ARG A 227 9.15 6.97 -7.26
N ASP A 228 9.09 5.73 -6.79
CA ASP A 228 7.90 4.89 -6.80
C ASP A 228 6.77 5.56 -6.02
N ILE A 229 7.03 6.00 -4.79
CA ILE A 229 6.08 6.77 -3.97
C ILE A 229 5.58 8.03 -4.69
N ARG A 230 6.45 8.74 -5.42
CA ARG A 230 6.04 9.94 -6.18
C ARG A 230 5.22 9.58 -7.42
N SER A 231 5.49 8.44 -8.06
CA SER A 231 4.75 7.98 -9.22
C SER A 231 3.38 7.41 -8.89
N GLU A 232 3.09 7.07 -7.63
CA GLU A 232 1.72 6.70 -7.18
C GLU A 232 0.70 7.85 -7.35
N LYS A 233 1.16 9.07 -7.68
CA LYS A 233 0.32 10.22 -8.04
C LYS A 233 0.36 10.59 -9.52
N SER A 234 0.96 9.74 -10.34
CA SER A 234 1.06 9.97 -11.78
C SER A 234 -0.25 9.65 -12.47
N LYS A 235 -0.38 10.08 -13.74
CA LYS A 235 -1.50 9.71 -14.61
C LYS A 235 -1.71 8.18 -14.69
N HIS A 236 -0.67 7.38 -14.46
CA HIS A 236 -0.75 5.93 -14.51
C HIS A 236 -1.51 5.33 -13.32
N ALA A 237 -1.30 5.86 -12.11
CA ALA A 237 -2.07 5.43 -10.94
C ALA A 237 -3.56 5.78 -11.10
N ILE A 238 -3.86 6.98 -11.61
CA ILE A 238 -5.24 7.40 -11.92
C ILE A 238 -5.88 6.44 -12.94
N LYS A 239 -5.19 6.11 -14.03
CA LYS A 239 -5.68 5.11 -15.01
C LYS A 239 -5.93 3.74 -14.40
N THR A 240 -5.16 3.34 -13.38
CA THR A 240 -5.35 2.06 -12.69
C THR A 240 -6.63 2.10 -11.85
N PHE A 241 -6.91 3.21 -11.15
CA PHE A 241 -8.19 3.41 -10.49
C PHE A 241 -9.37 3.43 -11.45
N ASP A 242 -9.24 4.14 -12.57
CA ASP A 242 -10.33 4.23 -13.55
C ASP A 242 -10.59 2.86 -14.19
N LYS A 243 -9.57 2.01 -14.34
CA LYS A 243 -9.75 0.61 -14.75
C LYS A 243 -10.51 -0.19 -13.69
N TRP A 244 -10.08 -0.12 -12.43
CA TRP A 244 -10.75 -0.84 -11.34
C TRP A 244 -12.20 -0.36 -11.10
N ASP A 245 -12.48 0.91 -11.37
CA ASP A 245 -13.85 1.45 -11.37
C ASP A 245 -14.73 0.80 -12.44
N GLN A 246 -14.17 0.55 -13.63
CA GLN A 246 -14.89 -0.19 -14.66
C GLN A 246 -15.04 -1.67 -14.30
N ASP A 247 -13.96 -2.33 -13.85
CA ASP A 247 -14.02 -3.73 -13.41
C ASP A 247 -15.09 -3.93 -12.31
N MET A 248 -15.23 -2.96 -11.39
CA MET A 248 -16.27 -2.99 -10.35
C MET A 248 -17.68 -2.70 -10.87
N LYS A 249 -17.85 -1.86 -11.89
CA LYS A 249 -19.15 -1.67 -12.56
C LYS A 249 -19.59 -2.96 -13.25
N ASP A 250 -18.69 -3.60 -13.98
CA ASP A 250 -18.96 -4.86 -14.68
C ASP A 250 -19.31 -5.97 -13.67
N ALA A 251 -18.58 -6.06 -12.56
CA ALA A 251 -18.88 -7.01 -11.48
C ALA A 251 -20.26 -6.77 -10.85
N ARG A 252 -20.66 -5.51 -10.65
CA ARG A 252 -22.00 -5.17 -10.12
C ARG A 252 -23.12 -5.50 -11.10
N LEU A 253 -22.92 -5.28 -12.40
CA LEU A 253 -23.88 -5.68 -13.43
C LEU A 253 -24.08 -7.20 -13.43
N LYS A 254 -22.99 -7.96 -13.30
CA LYS A 254 -23.05 -9.41 -13.19
C LYS A 254 -23.74 -9.88 -11.90
N GLN A 255 -23.47 -9.21 -10.78
CA GLN A 255 -24.15 -9.44 -9.49
C GLN A 255 -25.67 -9.21 -9.61
N ALA A 256 -26.09 -8.12 -10.26
CA ALA A 256 -27.51 -7.85 -10.53
C ALA A 256 -28.15 -8.93 -11.40
N GLY A 257 -27.47 -9.38 -12.46
CA GLY A 257 -27.95 -10.49 -13.29
C GLY A 257 -28.15 -11.80 -12.51
N TYR A 258 -27.29 -12.10 -11.53
CA TYR A 258 -27.50 -13.28 -10.65
C TYR A 258 -28.74 -13.15 -9.76
N LEU A 259 -29.10 -11.93 -9.35
CA LEU A 259 -30.30 -11.65 -8.58
C LEU A 259 -31.56 -11.75 -9.45
N GLU A 260 -31.54 -11.22 -10.67
CA GLU A 260 -32.61 -11.41 -11.67
C GLU A 260 -32.87 -12.89 -11.95
N ASP A 261 -31.82 -13.66 -12.25
CA ASP A 261 -31.88 -15.12 -12.44
C ASP A 261 -32.43 -15.85 -11.19
N TYR A 262 -32.19 -15.30 -10.01
CA TYR A 262 -32.71 -15.84 -8.76
C TYR A 262 -34.21 -15.61 -8.63
N VAL A 263 -34.72 -14.40 -8.90
CA VAL A 263 -36.16 -14.09 -8.89
C VAL A 263 -36.92 -15.05 -9.81
N GLU A 264 -36.44 -15.23 -11.04
CA GLU A 264 -37.06 -16.16 -11.99
C GLU A 264 -37.13 -17.61 -11.46
N ARG A 265 -36.06 -18.07 -10.79
CA ARG A 265 -35.99 -19.43 -10.24
C ARG A 265 -36.93 -19.60 -9.06
N VAL A 266 -37.01 -18.61 -8.19
CA VAL A 266 -37.88 -18.59 -7.02
C VAL A 266 -39.35 -18.67 -7.43
N ILE A 267 -39.78 -17.88 -8.42
CA ILE A 267 -41.16 -17.88 -8.91
C ILE A 267 -41.53 -19.24 -9.49
N LYS A 268 -40.62 -19.85 -10.26
CA LYS A 268 -40.85 -21.16 -10.89
C LYS A 268 -40.80 -22.31 -9.88
N LYS A 269 -39.87 -22.29 -8.91
CA LYS A 269 -39.57 -23.39 -7.97
C LYS A 269 -39.02 -22.88 -6.62
N PRO A 270 -39.88 -22.35 -5.72
CA PRO A 270 -39.44 -21.67 -4.49
C PRO A 270 -38.72 -22.61 -3.49
N GLN A 271 -39.05 -23.90 -3.48
CA GLN A 271 -38.44 -24.88 -2.56
C GLN A 271 -37.03 -25.33 -2.96
N LYS A 272 -36.53 -24.94 -4.14
CA LYS A 272 -35.21 -25.36 -4.68
C LYS A 272 -34.32 -24.19 -5.11
N SER A 273 -34.78 -22.95 -4.93
CA SER A 273 -34.08 -21.75 -5.34
C SER A 273 -33.19 -21.27 -4.20
N VAL A 274 -31.93 -21.72 -4.18
CA VAL A 274 -30.91 -21.21 -3.27
C VAL A 274 -29.89 -20.43 -4.09
N LEU A 275 -29.65 -19.17 -3.73
CA LEU A 275 -28.53 -18.40 -4.28
C LEU A 275 -27.39 -18.34 -3.27
N GLU A 276 -26.26 -18.94 -3.64
CA GLU A 276 -25.04 -18.96 -2.84
C GLU A 276 -24.38 -17.58 -2.79
N LEU A 277 -24.00 -17.11 -1.60
CA LEU A 277 -23.35 -15.81 -1.39
C LEU A 277 -22.01 -15.69 -2.11
N SER A 278 -21.29 -16.80 -2.29
CA SER A 278 -20.02 -16.84 -3.01
C SER A 278 -20.11 -16.32 -4.45
N LYS A 279 -21.28 -16.42 -5.09
CA LYS A 279 -21.52 -15.89 -6.44
C LYS A 279 -21.63 -14.36 -6.47
N LEU A 280 -21.84 -13.73 -5.31
CA LEU A 280 -22.05 -12.30 -5.15
C LEU A 280 -20.82 -11.56 -4.61
N GLU A 281 -19.71 -12.25 -4.31
CA GLU A 281 -18.52 -11.66 -3.65
C GLU A 281 -17.67 -10.79 -4.60
N GLU A 282 -17.82 -10.93 -5.92
CA GLU A 282 -16.91 -10.34 -6.92
C GLU A 282 -16.73 -8.81 -6.79
N PRO A 283 -17.78 -7.99 -6.61
CA PRO A 283 -17.61 -6.55 -6.37
C PRO A 283 -16.82 -6.23 -5.08
N GLU A 284 -17.03 -7.00 -4.01
CA GLU A 284 -16.34 -6.79 -2.74
C GLU A 284 -14.85 -7.15 -2.85
N ILE A 285 -14.49 -8.15 -3.66
CA ILE A 285 -13.09 -8.47 -3.97
C ILE A 285 -12.38 -7.28 -4.63
N TRP A 286 -13.04 -6.61 -5.58
CA TRP A 286 -12.49 -5.42 -6.23
C TRP A 286 -12.34 -4.24 -5.27
N LEU A 287 -13.34 -4.03 -4.41
CA LEU A 287 -13.31 -3.02 -3.36
C LEU A 287 -12.17 -3.30 -2.36
N GLN A 288 -11.98 -4.56 -1.96
CA GLN A 288 -10.88 -4.97 -1.10
C GLN A 288 -9.52 -4.72 -1.77
N ARG A 289 -9.39 -5.04 -3.05
CA ARG A 289 -8.17 -4.75 -3.83
C ARG A 289 -7.82 -3.26 -3.84
N LEU A 290 -8.83 -2.39 -3.96
CA LEU A 290 -8.66 -0.93 -3.85
C LEU A 290 -8.18 -0.53 -2.45
N LYS A 291 -8.79 -1.08 -1.39
CA LYS A 291 -8.41 -0.85 0.01
C LYS A 291 -6.95 -1.27 0.27
N ASP A 292 -6.57 -2.47 -0.16
CA ASP A 292 -5.22 -3.00 -0.01
C ASP A 292 -4.18 -2.14 -0.74
N TYR A 293 -4.51 -1.66 -1.93
CA TYR A 293 -3.63 -0.79 -2.70
C TYR A 293 -3.44 0.58 -2.00
N VAL A 294 -4.52 1.20 -1.50
CA VAL A 294 -4.44 2.45 -0.73
C VAL A 294 -3.62 2.24 0.55
N GLN A 295 -3.80 1.11 1.25
CA GLN A 295 -3.05 0.75 2.45
C GLN A 295 -1.56 0.56 2.16
N MET A 296 -1.22 -0.10 1.05
CA MET A 296 0.16 -0.24 0.61
C MET A 296 0.80 1.15 0.38
N ILE A 297 0.10 2.06 -0.31
CA ILE A 297 0.59 3.42 -0.56
C ILE A 297 0.80 4.17 0.76
N GLU A 298 -0.19 4.12 1.65
CA GLU A 298 -0.14 4.75 2.97
C GLU A 298 1.08 4.25 3.76
N ARG A 299 1.27 2.93 3.84
CA ARG A 299 2.42 2.30 4.50
C ARG A 299 3.76 2.74 3.88
N LYS A 300 3.85 2.82 2.55
CA LYS A 300 5.06 3.32 1.87
C LYS A 300 5.37 4.77 2.25
N TYR A 301 4.36 5.64 2.24
CA TYR A 301 4.47 7.05 2.63
C TYR A 301 4.83 7.22 4.12
N ASP A 302 4.28 6.36 4.98
CA ASP A 302 4.52 6.35 6.42
C ASP A 302 5.95 6.00 6.76
N ILE A 303 6.47 4.90 6.20
CA ILE A 303 7.85 4.46 6.34
C ILE A 303 8.78 5.58 5.88
N MET A 304 8.50 6.17 4.72
CA MET A 304 9.29 7.26 4.17
C MET A 304 9.29 8.45 5.12
N THR A 305 8.13 8.88 5.62
CA THR A 305 8.02 10.04 6.52
C THR A 305 8.71 9.81 7.87
N LYS A 306 8.53 8.62 8.46
CA LYS A 306 9.10 8.28 9.78
C LYS A 306 10.60 8.08 9.73
N TYR A 307 11.11 7.36 8.72
CA TYR A 307 12.50 6.92 8.68
C TYR A 307 13.38 7.69 7.70
N TYR A 308 12.86 8.68 6.95
CA TYR A 308 13.65 9.46 5.98
C TYR A 308 14.94 10.04 6.59
N LYS A 309 14.83 10.69 7.77
CA LYS A 309 15.98 11.31 8.44
C LYS A 309 17.00 10.25 8.85
N THR A 310 16.53 9.15 9.42
CA THR A 310 17.37 8.02 9.84
C THR A 310 18.11 7.42 8.65
N PHE A 311 17.40 7.12 7.57
CA PHE A 311 17.99 6.57 6.35
C PHE A 311 19.03 7.51 5.73
N ARG A 312 18.74 8.82 5.67
CA ARG A 312 19.68 9.82 5.16
C ARG A 312 20.92 9.95 6.02
N ARG A 313 20.79 9.88 7.34
CA ARG A 313 21.95 9.88 8.26
C ARG A 313 22.77 8.61 8.08
N ALA A 314 22.13 7.44 8.01
CA ALA A 314 22.80 6.17 7.80
C ALA A 314 23.59 6.16 6.49
N LEU A 315 22.99 6.59 5.37
CA LEU A 315 23.70 6.73 4.09
C LEU A 315 24.90 7.68 4.18
N ARG A 316 24.79 8.80 4.89
CA ARG A 316 25.90 9.75 5.06
C ARG A 316 27.04 9.13 5.86
N TRP A 317 26.73 8.50 6.99
CA TRP A 317 27.73 7.83 7.81
C TRP A 317 28.41 6.69 7.06
N MET A 318 27.64 5.86 6.34
CA MET A 318 28.18 4.81 5.49
C MET A 318 29.17 5.36 4.45
N TYR A 319 28.81 6.47 3.78
CA TYR A 319 29.71 7.14 2.85
C TYR A 319 30.97 7.70 3.53
N VAL A 320 30.82 8.36 4.68
CA VAL A 320 31.96 8.90 5.44
C VAL A 320 32.90 7.77 5.87
N PHE A 321 32.37 6.67 6.41
CA PHE A 321 33.18 5.51 6.79
C PHE A 321 33.85 4.86 5.58
N ALA A 322 33.18 4.78 4.43
CA ALA A 322 33.78 4.27 3.19
C ALA A 322 34.98 5.14 2.76
N VAL A 323 34.80 6.46 2.75
CA VAL A 323 35.88 7.41 2.42
C VAL A 323 37.02 7.33 3.44
N LEU A 324 36.72 7.27 4.75
CA LEU A 324 37.73 7.15 5.79
C LEU A 324 38.53 5.86 5.66
N ALA A 325 37.87 4.72 5.37
CA ALA A 325 38.56 3.46 5.13
C ALA A 325 39.50 3.55 3.91
N TYR A 326 39.05 4.19 2.82
CA TYR A 326 39.87 4.36 1.62
C TYR A 326 41.03 5.34 1.83
N VAL A 327 40.81 6.42 2.58
CA VAL A 327 41.86 7.38 2.96
C VAL A 327 42.86 6.73 3.91
N ALA A 328 42.41 5.91 4.86
CA ALA A 328 43.31 5.16 5.74
C ALA A 328 44.15 4.16 4.93
N PHE A 329 43.53 3.43 3.99
CA PHE A 329 44.24 2.53 3.09
C PHE A 329 45.34 3.26 2.30
N ILE A 330 45.02 4.38 1.66
CA ILE A 330 46.01 5.16 0.90
C ILE A 330 47.04 5.84 1.82
N GLY A 331 46.61 6.38 2.95
CA GLY A 331 47.48 7.08 3.88
C GLY A 331 48.52 6.14 4.50
N LEU A 332 48.09 4.97 4.96
CA LEU A 332 48.97 3.96 5.53
C LEU A 332 49.97 3.44 4.50
N GLY A 333 49.53 3.18 3.26
CA GLY A 333 50.46 2.78 2.20
C GLY A 333 51.53 3.84 1.93
N ILE A 334 51.17 5.12 1.83
CA ILE A 334 52.15 6.21 1.64
C ILE A 334 53.12 6.32 2.84
N LEU A 335 52.61 6.23 4.07
CA LEU A 335 53.44 6.30 5.27
C LEU A 335 54.45 5.13 5.36
N MET A 336 54.04 3.94 4.92
CA MET A 336 54.94 2.78 4.80
C MET A 336 55.98 3.01 3.68
N GLN A 337 55.59 3.62 2.57
CA GLN A 337 56.50 3.92 1.46
C GLN A 337 57.58 4.93 1.86
N MET A 338 57.20 5.92 2.68
CA MET A 338 58.11 6.92 3.25
C MET A 338 58.96 6.38 4.42
N GLY A 339 58.74 5.13 4.84
CA GLY A 339 59.44 4.51 5.96
C GLY A 339 59.08 5.09 7.33
N TRP A 340 57.96 5.82 7.44
CA TRP A 340 57.49 6.43 8.70
C TRP A 340 56.71 5.44 9.58
N LEU A 341 56.22 4.36 8.98
CA LEU A 341 55.65 3.22 9.67
C LEU A 341 56.56 2.01 9.42
N SER A 342 57.24 1.54 10.46
CA SER A 342 57.90 0.24 10.47
C SER A 342 56.87 -0.81 10.83
N VAL A 343 56.55 -1.72 9.91
CA VAL A 343 55.76 -2.93 10.18
C VAL A 343 56.58 -4.14 9.81
#